data_AF-A0A0F2PYQ7-F1
#
_entry.id   AF-A0A0F2PYQ7-F1
#
_cell.length_a   1.000
_cell.length_b   1.000
_cell.length_c   1.000
_cell.angle_alpha   90.00
_cell.angle_beta   90.00
_cell.angle_gamma   90.00
#
_symmetry.space_group_name_H-M   'P 1'
#
loop_
_entity.id
_entity.type
_entity.pdbx_description
1 polymer ?
#
loop_
_entity_poly.entity_id
_entity_poly.type
_entity_poly.pdbx_seq_one_letter_code
_entity_poly.pdbx_strand_id
1 'polypeptide(L)'
;MKKASVEIENGTGAGGVIVARFETAAEAVGTIHIPGGGKQLFEEFDRLTVSAPDAAGHLRLLNHSPWPFELMHQTKSGHTDNKQVSEGGFQDLTVSPGDQLYIVPHPPVFSIPDQPLLHFAQFRLQHPQPLFAPNQKPPDFAVYLEWSHPMQGHPELWGYNVYRSVYEGNRPISLDCMNGKPQQGTGAHIFEIRPPKPFNHRYAITAVNREGIESLFSNIRILDWRTRVDLHDAGFIPL
;
A
#
# COMPACT_ATOMS: atom_id res chain seq x y z
N MET A 1 8.44 -0.05 -8.63
CA MET A 1 7.79 -1.14 -7.90
C MET A 1 8.63 -2.38 -8.07
N LYS A 2 8.88 -3.15 -7.00
CA LYS A 2 9.49 -4.47 -7.18
C LYS A 2 8.50 -5.37 -7.93
N LYS A 3 8.99 -6.30 -8.74
CA LYS A 3 8.18 -7.11 -9.69
C LYS A 3 8.50 -8.59 -9.51
N ALA A 4 7.57 -9.46 -9.89
CA ALA A 4 7.79 -10.90 -9.85
C ALA A 4 8.84 -11.30 -10.91
N SER A 5 9.75 -12.19 -10.53
CA SER A 5 10.85 -12.69 -11.37
C SER A 5 11.23 -14.12 -10.98
N VAL A 6 11.23 -15.03 -11.97
CA VAL A 6 11.60 -16.45 -11.81
C VAL A 6 12.46 -16.90 -12.99
N GLU A 7 13.58 -17.58 -12.71
CA GLU A 7 14.33 -18.30 -13.75
C GLU A 7 13.91 -19.77 -13.73
N ILE A 8 13.60 -20.31 -14.92
CA ILE A 8 13.27 -21.72 -15.12
C ILE A 8 14.38 -22.34 -15.97
N GLU A 9 15.13 -23.26 -15.37
CA GLU A 9 16.10 -24.10 -16.07
C GLU A 9 15.49 -25.48 -16.29
N ASN A 10 15.55 -25.99 -17.53
CA ASN A 10 15.14 -27.35 -17.86
C ASN A 10 16.38 -28.22 -18.04
N GLY A 11 16.45 -29.33 -17.30
CA GLY A 11 17.63 -30.20 -17.24
C GLY A 11 18.06 -30.76 -18.60
N THR A 12 19.35 -31.08 -18.72
CA THR A 12 19.90 -31.70 -19.94
C THR A 12 19.27 -33.08 -20.18
N GLY A 13 18.85 -33.34 -21.41
CA GLY A 13 18.18 -34.59 -21.78
C GLY A 13 16.68 -34.68 -21.42
N ALA A 14 16.11 -33.64 -20.82
CA ALA A 14 14.67 -33.55 -20.56
C ALA A 14 13.86 -33.24 -21.83
N GLY A 15 12.55 -33.55 -21.80
CA GLY A 15 11.60 -33.08 -22.79
C GLY A 15 11.48 -31.55 -22.76
N GLY A 16 11.18 -30.95 -23.91
CA GLY A 16 10.87 -29.53 -23.98
C GLY A 16 9.61 -29.20 -23.16
N VAL A 17 9.61 -28.05 -22.48
CA VAL A 17 8.43 -27.57 -21.74
C VAL A 17 7.87 -26.30 -22.38
N ILE A 18 6.56 -26.11 -22.27
CA ILE A 18 5.87 -24.91 -22.71
C ILE A 18 5.43 -24.14 -21.47
N VAL A 19 5.82 -22.87 -21.41
CA VAL A 19 5.43 -21.93 -20.36
C VAL A 19 4.47 -20.91 -20.94
N ALA A 20 3.23 -20.90 -20.47
CA ALA A 20 2.25 -19.85 -20.76
C ALA A 20 2.33 -18.77 -19.68
N ARG A 21 2.48 -17.51 -20.11
CA ARG A 21 2.56 -16.33 -19.24
C ARG A 21 1.22 -15.61 -19.20
N PHE A 22 0.74 -15.29 -18.00
CA PHE A 22 -0.44 -14.48 -17.76
C PHE A 22 -0.05 -13.17 -17.06
N GLU A 23 -0.47 -12.04 -17.65
CA GLU A 23 -0.30 -10.68 -17.14
C GLU A 23 -1.69 -10.03 -16.97
N THR A 24 -1.96 -9.42 -15.82
CA THR A 24 -3.24 -8.79 -15.43
C THR A 24 -3.62 -7.60 -16.30
N ALA A 25 -2.69 -7.05 -17.08
CA ALA A 25 -2.90 -5.88 -17.92
C ALA A 25 -2.81 -6.14 -19.44
N ALA A 26 -2.44 -7.36 -19.88
CA ALA A 26 -2.27 -7.67 -21.30
C ALA A 26 -3.27 -8.74 -21.76
N GLU A 27 -4.01 -8.47 -22.84
CA GLU A 27 -4.95 -9.40 -23.48
C GLU A 27 -4.29 -10.62 -24.14
N ALA A 28 -2.95 -10.73 -24.10
CA ALA A 28 -2.20 -11.76 -24.81
C ALA A 28 -1.48 -12.74 -23.87
N VAL A 29 -1.85 -14.02 -23.95
CA VAL A 29 -1.10 -15.13 -23.35
C VAL A 29 0.08 -15.45 -24.28
N GLY A 30 1.29 -15.07 -23.87
CA GLY A 30 2.51 -15.50 -24.56
C GLY A 30 2.90 -16.91 -24.15
N THR A 31 3.25 -17.78 -25.10
CA THR A 31 3.84 -19.09 -24.81
C THR A 31 5.32 -19.11 -25.18
N ILE A 32 6.17 -19.58 -24.28
CA ILE A 32 7.61 -19.77 -24.51
C ILE A 32 7.94 -21.25 -24.39
N HIS A 33 8.68 -21.78 -25.35
CA HIS A 33 9.20 -23.14 -25.31
C HIS A 33 10.63 -23.15 -24.75
N ILE A 34 10.86 -23.91 -23.69
CA ILE A 34 12.18 -24.10 -23.07
C ILE A 34 12.66 -25.52 -23.42
N PRO A 35 13.64 -25.68 -24.34
CA PRO A 35 14.17 -26.99 -24.68
C PRO A 35 14.94 -27.61 -23.51
N GLY A 36 15.17 -28.93 -23.53
CA GLY A 36 16.04 -29.59 -22.56
C GLY A 36 17.46 -29.01 -22.58
N GLY A 37 18.02 -28.69 -21.41
CA GLY A 37 19.24 -27.92 -21.22
C GLY A 37 19.09 -26.40 -21.40
N GLY A 38 17.89 -25.93 -21.73
CA GLY A 38 17.56 -24.51 -21.88
C GLY A 38 17.22 -23.83 -20.57
N LYS A 39 17.30 -22.51 -20.56
CA LYS A 39 16.89 -21.68 -19.42
C LYS A 39 16.18 -20.42 -19.89
N GLN A 40 15.23 -19.93 -19.10
CA GLN A 40 14.49 -18.71 -19.38
C GLN A 40 14.18 -17.94 -18.10
N LEU A 41 14.48 -16.65 -18.10
CA LEU A 41 14.03 -15.71 -17.08
C LEU A 41 12.65 -15.15 -17.45
N PHE A 42 11.71 -15.20 -16.53
CA PHE A 42 10.41 -14.58 -16.64
C PHE A 42 10.33 -13.45 -15.63
N GLU A 43 10.06 -12.24 -16.11
CA GLU A 43 9.83 -11.07 -15.28
C GLU A 43 8.38 -10.62 -15.48
N GLU A 44 7.81 -9.90 -14.52
CA GLU A 44 6.51 -9.22 -14.67
C GLU A 44 5.36 -10.15 -15.07
N PHE A 45 5.05 -11.13 -14.24
CA PHE A 45 3.93 -12.05 -14.43
C PHE A 45 3.09 -12.16 -13.16
N ASP A 46 1.80 -12.47 -13.32
CA ASP A 46 0.91 -12.82 -12.20
C ASP A 46 0.76 -14.32 -12.02
N ARG A 47 0.92 -15.06 -13.12
CA ARG A 47 0.92 -16.52 -13.11
C ARG A 47 1.69 -17.06 -14.30
N LEU A 48 2.52 -18.07 -14.07
CA LEU A 48 3.02 -18.93 -15.13
C LEU A 48 2.35 -20.29 -15.05
N THR A 49 2.02 -20.87 -16.20
CA THR A 49 1.61 -22.26 -16.31
C THR A 49 2.65 -23.00 -17.13
N VAL A 50 3.29 -23.99 -16.54
CA VAL A 50 4.27 -24.85 -17.20
C VAL A 50 3.62 -26.20 -17.49
N SER A 51 3.82 -26.68 -18.71
CA SER A 51 3.36 -27.99 -19.16
C SER A 51 4.43 -28.68 -20.00
N ALA A 52 4.45 -30.01 -19.95
CA ALA A 52 5.32 -30.84 -20.75
C ALA A 52 4.46 -31.57 -21.79
N PRO A 53 4.47 -31.20 -23.08
CA PRO A 53 3.57 -31.81 -24.07
C PRO A 53 3.98 -33.25 -24.42
N ASP A 54 5.27 -33.49 -24.67
CA ASP A 54 5.74 -34.72 -25.31
C ASP A 54 6.53 -35.66 -24.39
N ALA A 55 7.37 -35.10 -23.52
CA ALA A 55 8.22 -35.86 -22.59
C ALA A 55 8.43 -35.07 -21.29
N ALA A 56 8.77 -35.76 -20.20
CA ALA A 56 8.92 -35.12 -18.89
C ALA A 56 9.98 -34.02 -18.90
N GLY A 57 9.64 -32.86 -18.35
CA GLY A 57 10.56 -31.76 -18.08
C GLY A 57 11.14 -31.89 -16.67
N HIS A 58 12.45 -31.67 -16.52
CA HIS A 58 13.12 -31.65 -15.23
C HIS A 58 13.50 -30.21 -14.90
N LEU A 59 12.70 -29.55 -14.06
CA LEU A 59 12.78 -28.12 -13.86
C LEU A 59 13.52 -27.77 -12.58
N ARG A 60 14.38 -26.77 -12.68
CA ARG A 60 14.89 -26.00 -11.54
C ARG A 60 14.33 -24.59 -11.62
N LEU A 61 13.59 -24.20 -10.58
CA LEU A 61 12.99 -22.88 -10.46
C LEU A 61 13.82 -22.04 -9.48
N LEU A 62 14.32 -20.89 -9.90
CA LEU A 62 15.03 -19.95 -9.04
C LEU A 62 14.18 -18.69 -8.84
N ASN A 63 13.89 -18.35 -7.58
CA ASN A 63 13.10 -17.17 -7.25
C ASN A 63 13.99 -15.92 -7.14
N HIS A 64 13.87 -15.03 -8.13
CA HIS A 64 14.53 -13.72 -8.14
C HIS A 64 13.64 -12.59 -7.61
N SER A 65 12.41 -12.90 -7.21
CA SER A 65 11.48 -11.93 -6.62
C SER A 65 11.86 -11.60 -5.19
N PRO A 66 11.50 -10.39 -4.72
CA PRO A 66 11.61 -10.02 -3.30
C PRO A 66 10.50 -10.64 -2.42
N TRP A 67 9.78 -11.64 -2.93
CA TRP A 67 8.63 -12.25 -2.28
C TRP A 67 8.55 -13.73 -2.65
N PRO A 68 7.93 -14.57 -1.81
CA PRO A 68 7.83 -15.99 -2.10
C PRO A 68 6.89 -16.28 -3.28
N PHE A 69 7.03 -17.47 -3.83
CA PHE A 69 6.13 -18.05 -4.83
C PHE A 69 5.42 -19.26 -4.27
N GLU A 70 4.15 -19.43 -4.60
CA GLU A 70 3.49 -20.73 -4.48
C GLU A 70 3.62 -21.50 -5.80
N LEU A 71 3.89 -22.79 -5.64
CA LEU A 71 3.91 -23.78 -6.70
C LEU A 71 2.74 -24.72 -6.46
N MET A 72 1.84 -24.80 -7.43
CA MET A 72 0.76 -25.78 -7.43
C MET A 72 0.99 -26.74 -8.59
N HIS A 73 1.39 -27.98 -8.27
CA HIS A 73 1.63 -29.03 -9.26
C HIS A 73 0.42 -29.95 -9.30
N GLN A 74 -0.33 -29.85 -10.39
CA GLN A 74 -1.46 -30.71 -10.68
C GLN A 74 -1.03 -31.83 -11.63
N THR A 75 -1.12 -33.06 -11.16
CA THR A 75 -0.83 -34.25 -11.96
C THR A 75 -1.99 -34.59 -12.89
N LYS A 76 -1.71 -35.34 -13.96
CA LYS A 76 -2.75 -35.86 -14.88
C LYS A 76 -3.87 -36.64 -14.16
N SER A 77 -3.58 -37.30 -13.04
CA SER A 77 -4.56 -38.04 -12.24
C SER A 77 -5.45 -37.15 -11.36
N GLY A 78 -5.20 -35.83 -11.35
CA GLY A 78 -5.94 -34.86 -10.55
C GLY A 78 -5.40 -34.68 -9.12
N HIS A 79 -4.28 -35.30 -8.77
CA HIS A 79 -3.60 -35.02 -7.50
C HIS A 79 -2.86 -33.68 -7.57
N THR A 80 -2.96 -32.89 -6.49
CA THR A 80 -2.34 -31.57 -6.37
C THR A 80 -1.33 -31.56 -5.23
N ASP A 81 -0.09 -31.16 -5.51
CA ASP A 81 0.96 -30.91 -4.55
C ASP A 81 1.27 -29.40 -4.50
N ASN A 82 1.29 -28.82 -3.29
CA ASN A 82 1.52 -27.40 -3.08
C ASN A 82 2.84 -27.18 -2.36
N LYS A 83 3.70 -26.33 -2.92
CA LYS A 83 4.99 -25.97 -2.34
C LYS A 83 5.19 -24.46 -2.37
N GLN A 84 6.09 -23.97 -1.53
CA GLN A 84 6.48 -22.57 -1.53
C GLN A 84 7.98 -22.42 -1.78
N VAL A 85 8.36 -21.44 -2.61
CA VAL A 85 9.76 -21.06 -2.81
C VAL A 85 9.98 -19.70 -2.17
N SER A 86 10.85 -19.63 -1.17
CA SER A 86 11.19 -18.39 -0.46
C SER A 86 11.91 -17.40 -1.37
N GLU A 87 12.05 -16.14 -0.92
CA GLU A 87 12.92 -15.14 -1.57
C GLU A 87 14.34 -15.69 -1.72
N GLY A 88 14.90 -15.60 -2.93
CA GLY A 88 16.24 -16.12 -3.27
C GLY A 88 16.37 -17.66 -3.23
N GLY A 89 15.28 -18.38 -2.95
CA GLY A 89 15.24 -19.83 -2.88
C GLY A 89 15.15 -20.49 -4.26
N PHE A 90 15.29 -21.81 -4.29
CA PHE A 90 15.07 -22.61 -5.49
C PHE A 90 14.28 -23.88 -5.19
N GLN A 91 13.68 -24.47 -6.23
CA GLN A 91 12.98 -25.75 -6.14
C GLN A 91 13.24 -26.58 -7.41
N ASP A 92 13.66 -27.83 -7.20
CA ASP A 92 13.78 -28.83 -8.26
C ASP A 92 12.49 -29.68 -8.29
N LEU A 93 11.92 -29.92 -9.48
CA LEU A 93 10.71 -30.73 -9.67
C LEU A 93 10.63 -31.31 -11.09
N THR A 94 9.77 -32.31 -11.28
CA THR A 94 9.53 -32.92 -12.60
C THR A 94 8.08 -32.69 -13.03
N VAL A 95 7.89 -32.22 -14.26
CA VAL A 95 6.56 -32.05 -14.87
C VAL A 95 6.40 -33.11 -15.94
N SER A 96 5.51 -34.08 -15.71
CA SER A 96 5.28 -35.19 -16.64
C SER A 96 4.29 -34.79 -17.75
N PRO A 97 4.22 -35.56 -18.87
CA PRO A 97 3.21 -35.32 -19.89
C PRO A 97 1.77 -35.35 -19.35
N GLY A 98 1.06 -34.24 -19.56
CA GLY A 98 -0.29 -34.04 -19.05
C GLY A 98 -0.39 -33.46 -17.64
N ASP A 99 0.74 -33.23 -16.96
CA ASP A 99 0.78 -32.44 -15.73
C ASP A 99 0.75 -30.94 -16.03
N GLN A 100 0.33 -30.15 -15.04
CA GLN A 100 0.39 -28.70 -15.06
C GLN A 100 1.04 -28.20 -13.77
N LEU A 101 2.03 -27.32 -13.92
CA LEU A 101 2.61 -26.59 -12.80
C LEU A 101 2.21 -25.13 -12.90
N TYR A 102 1.62 -24.61 -11.84
CA TYR A 102 1.32 -23.19 -11.69
C TYR A 102 2.35 -22.54 -10.77
N ILE A 103 2.91 -21.43 -11.21
CA ILE A 103 3.82 -20.58 -10.43
C ILE A 103 3.10 -19.27 -10.18
N VAL A 104 2.75 -19.00 -8.92
CA VAL A 104 1.97 -17.83 -8.51
C VAL A 104 2.79 -16.99 -7.54
N PRO A 105 3.12 -15.75 -7.89
CA PRO A 105 3.75 -14.82 -6.96
C PRO A 105 2.84 -14.49 -5.78
N HIS A 106 3.41 -14.49 -4.58
CA HIS A 106 2.75 -14.03 -3.37
C HIS A 106 3.39 -12.73 -2.88
N PRO A 107 3.13 -11.59 -3.55
CA PRO A 107 3.53 -10.31 -2.99
C PRO A 107 2.91 -10.15 -1.59
N PRO A 108 3.58 -9.45 -0.67
CA PRO A 108 2.99 -9.16 0.63
C PRO A 108 1.62 -8.50 0.41
N VAL A 109 0.58 -9.07 1.03
CA VAL A 109 -0.75 -8.47 1.02
C VAL A 109 -0.64 -7.17 1.81
N PHE A 110 -0.59 -6.06 1.08
CA PHE A 110 -0.62 -4.75 1.66
C PHE A 110 -2.00 -4.52 2.28
N SER A 111 -2.09 -4.57 3.60
CA SER A 111 -3.31 -4.18 4.31
C SER A 111 -3.39 -2.67 4.35
N ILE A 112 -4.37 -2.11 3.64
CA ILE A 112 -4.75 -0.70 3.82
C ILE A 112 -5.35 -0.60 5.22
N PRO A 113 -4.81 0.26 6.11
CA PRO A 113 -5.39 0.44 7.43
C PRO A 113 -6.84 0.91 7.34
N ASP A 114 -7.62 0.60 8.37
CA ASP A 114 -8.95 1.16 8.51
C ASP A 114 -8.91 2.70 8.55
N GLN A 115 -10.06 3.33 8.28
CA GLN A 115 -10.17 4.77 8.33
C GLN A 115 -10.22 5.26 9.79
N PRO A 116 -9.42 6.28 10.19
CA PRO A 116 -9.57 6.92 11.49
C PRO A 116 -10.83 7.79 11.56
N LEU A 117 -11.29 8.06 12.78
CA LEU A 117 -12.44 8.92 13.05
C LEU A 117 -11.97 10.16 13.82
N LEU A 118 -12.07 11.34 13.20
CA LEU A 118 -11.70 12.63 13.76
C LEU A 118 -12.87 13.21 14.57
N HIS A 119 -12.74 13.17 15.89
CA HIS A 119 -13.81 13.54 16.84
C HIS A 119 -13.81 15.00 17.21
N PHE A 120 -12.65 15.64 17.18
CA PHE A 120 -12.50 16.99 17.69
C PHE A 120 -11.47 17.78 16.88
N ALA A 121 -11.82 19.01 16.56
CA ALA A 121 -10.87 20.03 16.11
C ALA A 121 -11.15 21.35 16.81
N GLN A 122 -10.13 22.07 17.27
CA GLN A 122 -10.32 23.38 17.89
C GLN A 122 -9.07 24.27 17.75
N PHE A 123 -9.29 25.56 17.49
CA PHE A 123 -8.25 26.57 17.71
C PHE A 123 -8.03 26.78 19.21
N ARG A 124 -6.81 26.56 19.69
CA ARG A 124 -6.38 26.87 21.05
C ARG A 124 -5.31 27.95 21.03
N LEU A 125 -5.35 28.84 22.02
CA LEU A 125 -4.26 29.79 22.26
C LEU A 125 -3.03 29.00 22.70
N GLN A 126 -1.88 29.26 22.09
CA GLN A 126 -0.64 28.58 22.45
C GLN A 126 -0.16 28.98 23.87
N HIS A 127 -0.45 30.22 24.28
CA HIS A 127 -0.13 30.75 25.62
C HIS A 127 -1.31 31.58 26.14
N PRO A 128 -1.72 31.44 27.42
CA PRO A 128 -2.65 32.37 28.04
C PRO A 128 -2.02 33.77 28.04
N GLN A 129 -2.68 34.75 27.42
CA GLN A 129 -2.15 36.11 27.38
C GLN A 129 -2.28 36.78 28.77
N PRO A 130 -1.25 37.50 29.24
CA PRO A 130 -1.43 38.44 30.34
C PRO A 130 -2.39 39.55 29.89
N LEU A 131 -3.33 39.92 30.78
CA LEU A 131 -4.50 40.76 30.49
C LEU A 131 -4.21 42.15 29.89
N PHE A 132 -2.96 42.65 29.93
CA PHE A 132 -2.61 43.98 29.46
C PHE A 132 -1.19 44.03 28.86
N ALA A 133 -1.10 44.00 27.53
CA ALA A 133 0.14 44.32 26.82
C ALA A 133 -0.19 45.02 25.48
N PRO A 134 -0.17 46.36 25.42
CA PRO A 134 -0.72 47.14 24.31
C PRO A 134 0.05 47.04 22.98
N ASN A 135 1.17 46.31 22.93
CA ASN A 135 2.03 46.16 21.73
C ASN A 135 2.33 44.69 21.39
N GLN A 136 1.55 43.71 21.87
CA GLN A 136 1.82 42.31 21.55
C GLN A 136 1.32 41.93 20.16
N LYS A 137 2.16 41.16 19.44
CA LYS A 137 1.77 40.40 18.25
C LYS A 137 0.51 39.58 18.58
N PRO A 138 -0.47 39.47 17.65
CA PRO A 138 -1.63 38.62 17.86
C PRO A 138 -1.18 37.22 18.33
N PRO A 139 -1.91 36.60 19.29
CA PRO A 139 -1.48 35.35 19.88
C PRO A 139 -1.33 34.28 18.79
N ASP A 140 -0.27 33.49 18.89
CA ASP A 140 -0.10 32.34 18.02
C ASP A 140 -1.18 31.30 18.39
N PHE A 141 -1.90 30.81 17.38
CA PHE A 141 -2.94 29.79 17.53
C PHE A 141 -2.37 28.43 17.17
N ALA A 142 -2.76 27.40 17.89
CA ALA A 142 -2.53 26.01 17.52
C ALA A 142 -3.87 25.34 17.24
N VAL A 143 -3.88 24.42 16.29
CA VAL A 143 -5.04 23.54 16.08
C VAL A 143 -4.81 22.27 16.88
N TYR A 144 -5.73 22.02 17.80
CA TYR A 144 -5.79 20.79 18.57
C TYR A 144 -6.76 19.84 17.88
N LEU A 145 -6.28 18.63 17.55
CA LEU A 145 -7.04 17.57 16.92
C LEU A 145 -7.05 16.33 17.82
N GLU A 146 -8.18 15.64 17.87
CA GLU A 146 -8.33 14.37 18.58
C GLU A 146 -9.13 13.36 17.74
N TRP A 147 -8.65 12.13 17.66
CA TRP A 147 -9.22 11.07 16.84
C TRP A 147 -9.16 9.71 17.53
N SER A 148 -9.93 8.76 17.02
CA SER A 148 -9.84 7.34 17.38
C SER A 148 -9.59 6.49 16.14
N HIS A 149 -9.02 5.31 16.33
CA HIS A 149 -8.81 4.34 15.26
C HIS A 149 -9.03 2.92 15.78
N PRO A 150 -9.69 2.02 15.03
CA PRO A 150 -9.95 0.66 15.49
C PRO A 150 -8.67 -0.13 15.77
N MET A 151 -7.62 0.08 14.98
CA MET A 151 -6.31 -0.58 15.16
C MET A 151 -5.37 0.18 16.12
N GLN A 152 -5.89 1.05 16.98
CA GLN A 152 -5.03 1.77 17.91
C GLN A 152 -4.32 0.80 18.87
N GLY A 153 -2.99 0.89 18.95
CA GLY A 153 -2.16 -0.01 19.76
C GLY A 153 -1.76 -1.31 19.05
N HIS A 154 -2.24 -1.54 17.82
CA HIS A 154 -1.77 -2.63 16.99
C HIS A 154 -0.36 -2.37 16.46
N PRO A 155 0.51 -3.40 16.36
CA PRO A 155 1.88 -3.23 15.92
C PRO A 155 1.99 -2.84 14.44
N GLU A 156 1.04 -3.23 13.59
CA GLU A 156 1.04 -2.87 12.16
C GLU A 156 0.80 -1.38 11.90
N LEU A 157 0.15 -0.67 12.82
CA LEU A 157 -0.11 0.76 12.68
C LEU A 157 1.16 1.54 13.02
N TRP A 158 1.69 2.29 12.05
CA TRP A 158 2.82 3.16 12.27
C TRP A 158 2.40 4.50 12.87
N GLY A 159 1.30 5.12 12.42
CA GLY A 159 0.83 6.39 12.97
C GLY A 159 -0.23 7.05 12.10
N TYR A 160 -0.32 8.38 12.16
CA TYR A 160 -1.34 9.14 11.44
C TYR A 160 -0.76 10.34 10.69
N ASN A 161 -1.19 10.55 9.45
CA ASN A 161 -0.90 11.79 8.74
C ASN A 161 -2.08 12.75 8.88
N VAL A 162 -1.76 14.01 9.17
CA VAL A 162 -2.73 15.09 9.36
C VAL A 162 -2.70 15.98 8.14
N TYR A 163 -3.84 16.09 7.49
CA TYR A 163 -4.01 16.91 6.30
C TYR A 163 -4.80 18.15 6.63
N ARG A 164 -4.41 19.26 6.02
CA ARG A 164 -5.15 20.50 6.01
C ARG A 164 -5.43 20.87 4.58
N SER A 165 -6.70 21.12 4.27
CA SER A 165 -7.07 21.78 3.05
C SER A 165 -7.56 23.20 3.33
N VAL A 166 -7.08 24.14 2.53
CA VAL A 166 -7.53 25.53 2.55
C VAL A 166 -8.54 25.72 1.42
N TYR A 167 -9.65 26.40 1.71
CA TYR A 167 -10.72 26.65 0.73
C TYR A 167 -10.93 28.14 0.50
N GLU A 168 -11.21 28.50 -0.75
CA GLU A 168 -11.77 29.80 -1.13
C GLU A 168 -13.23 29.58 -1.56
N GLY A 169 -14.16 29.92 -0.65
CA GLY A 169 -15.57 29.51 -0.81
C GLY A 169 -15.70 27.99 -0.80
N ASN A 170 -16.20 27.41 -1.89
CA ASN A 170 -16.38 25.96 -2.06
C ASN A 170 -15.24 25.27 -2.82
N ARG A 171 -14.18 26.01 -3.19
CA ARG A 171 -13.07 25.47 -3.99
C ARG A 171 -11.86 25.18 -3.09
N PRO A 172 -11.31 23.95 -3.08
CA PRO A 172 -10.02 23.70 -2.45
C PRO A 172 -8.94 24.48 -3.20
N ILE A 173 -8.00 25.09 -2.47
CA ILE A 173 -6.85 25.82 -3.04
C ILE A 173 -5.51 25.20 -2.67
N SER A 174 -5.44 24.46 -1.56
CA SER A 174 -4.27 23.66 -1.17
C SER A 174 -4.70 22.42 -0.40
N LEU A 175 -3.87 21.39 -0.44
CA LEU A 175 -3.92 20.22 0.41
C LEU A 175 -2.50 19.94 0.93
N ASP A 176 -2.29 20.20 2.21
CA ASP A 176 -0.97 20.12 2.84
C ASP A 176 -0.97 19.00 3.87
N CYS A 177 0.03 18.12 3.81
CA CYS A 177 0.34 17.22 4.92
C CYS A 177 1.11 18.02 5.98
N MET A 178 0.54 18.13 7.17
CA MET A 178 0.99 19.04 8.23
C MET A 178 2.12 18.46 9.07
N ASN A 179 2.48 17.20 8.85
CA ASN A 179 3.51 16.48 9.59
C ASN A 179 4.53 15.84 8.65
N GLY A 180 5.82 15.92 8.98
CA GLY A 180 6.88 15.27 8.20
C GLY A 180 7.05 13.77 8.50
N LYS A 181 6.50 13.30 9.62
CA LYS A 181 6.45 11.88 10.03
C LYS A 181 5.08 11.59 10.63
N PRO A 182 4.51 10.37 10.47
CA PRO A 182 3.21 10.04 11.05
C PRO A 182 3.17 10.27 12.56
N GLN A 183 2.16 11.01 13.00
CA GLN A 183 1.90 11.33 14.40
C GLN A 183 1.55 10.06 15.18
N GLN A 184 2.02 9.96 16.41
CA GLN A 184 1.74 8.85 17.31
C GLN A 184 0.64 9.25 18.30
N GLY A 185 -0.16 8.29 18.75
CA GLY A 185 -1.24 8.53 19.72
C GLY A 185 -2.57 8.94 19.09
N THR A 186 -3.47 9.51 19.89
CA THR A 186 -4.86 9.83 19.52
C THR A 186 -5.13 11.32 19.33
N GLY A 187 -4.07 12.13 19.31
CA GLY A 187 -4.22 13.56 19.13
C GLY A 187 -2.94 14.21 18.66
N ALA A 188 -3.08 15.38 18.05
CA ALA A 188 -1.96 16.20 17.64
C ALA A 188 -2.21 17.67 17.94
N HIS A 189 -1.12 18.36 18.24
CA HIS A 189 -1.06 19.81 18.31
C HIS A 189 -0.36 20.27 17.03
N ILE A 190 -1.14 20.81 16.10
CA ILE A 190 -0.60 21.35 14.85
C ILE A 190 -0.35 22.83 15.05
N PHE A 191 0.92 23.22 15.00
CA PHE A 191 1.31 24.63 15.10
C PHE A 191 0.94 25.34 13.82
N GLU A 192 0.01 26.29 13.92
CA GLU A 192 -0.39 27.12 12.80
C GLU A 192 0.11 28.54 13.05
N ILE A 193 1.35 28.79 12.62
CA ILE A 193 2.11 30.02 12.90
C ILE A 193 1.42 31.28 12.36
N ARG A 194 0.41 31.12 11.49
CA ARG A 194 -0.56 32.13 11.04
C ARG A 194 -1.53 31.41 10.10
N PRO A 195 -2.82 31.21 10.42
CA PRO A 195 -3.77 30.81 9.38
C PRO A 195 -3.75 31.91 8.31
N PRO A 196 -3.28 31.61 7.10
CA PRO A 196 -3.03 32.63 6.11
C PRO A 196 -4.39 33.12 5.62
N LYS A 197 -4.80 34.31 6.06
CA LYS A 197 -6.02 35.00 5.59
C LYS A 197 -7.33 34.36 6.15
N PRO A 198 -8.49 35.04 6.08
CA PRO A 198 -9.74 34.56 6.70
C PRO A 198 -10.37 33.42 5.87
N PHE A 199 -9.68 32.29 5.76
CA PHE A 199 -10.16 31.09 5.10
C PHE A 199 -10.62 30.05 6.13
N ASN A 200 -11.61 29.25 5.73
CA ASN A 200 -12.01 28.10 6.50
C ASN A 200 -11.00 26.99 6.27
N HIS A 201 -10.55 26.38 7.36
CA HIS A 201 -9.61 25.27 7.32
C HIS A 201 -10.35 23.96 7.46
N ARG A 202 -10.07 22.98 6.60
CA ARG A 202 -10.61 21.63 6.70
C ARG A 202 -9.50 20.67 7.09
N TYR A 203 -9.71 19.89 8.15
CA TYR A 203 -8.76 18.89 8.61
C TYR A 203 -9.31 17.49 8.38
N ALA A 204 -8.43 16.60 7.95
CA ALA A 204 -8.68 15.17 7.80
C ALA A 204 -7.41 14.41 8.18
N ILE A 205 -7.57 13.13 8.51
CA ILE A 205 -6.47 12.28 8.99
C ILE A 205 -6.49 10.96 8.22
N THR A 206 -5.31 10.42 7.90
CA THR A 206 -5.16 9.04 7.43
C THR A 206 -4.36 8.25 8.45
N ALA A 207 -4.63 6.96 8.56
CA ALA A 207 -3.81 6.00 9.30
C ALA A 207 -2.75 5.44 8.37
N VAL A 208 -1.53 5.26 8.87
CA VAL A 208 -0.36 4.82 8.09
C VAL A 208 0.17 3.53 8.71
N ASN A 209 0.30 2.46 7.95
CA ASN A 209 0.95 1.23 8.41
C ASN A 209 2.49 1.35 8.36
N ARG A 210 3.20 0.33 8.86
CA ARG A 210 4.68 0.30 8.85
C ARG A 210 5.30 0.23 7.46
N GLU A 211 4.52 -0.22 6.48
CA GLU A 211 4.89 -0.26 5.07
C GLU A 211 4.72 1.11 4.38
N GLY A 212 4.19 2.12 5.09
CA GLY A 212 3.99 3.47 4.59
C GLY A 212 2.72 3.65 3.75
N ILE A 213 1.79 2.69 3.81
CA ILE A 213 0.50 2.76 3.13
C ILE A 213 -0.50 3.48 4.00
N GLU A 214 -1.22 4.40 3.37
CA GLU A 214 -2.23 5.21 4.02
C GLU A 214 -3.64 4.65 3.82
N SER A 215 -4.47 4.80 4.85
CA SER A 215 -5.91 4.58 4.78
C SER A 215 -6.60 5.61 3.90
N LEU A 216 -7.91 5.44 3.71
CA LEU A 216 -8.77 6.55 3.31
C LEU A 216 -8.75 7.67 4.38
N PHE A 217 -9.04 8.91 3.96
CA PHE A 217 -9.21 10.04 4.87
C PHE A 217 -10.33 9.78 5.87
N SER A 218 -10.18 10.23 7.13
CA SER A 218 -11.23 10.34 8.13
C SER A 218 -12.41 11.18 7.65
N ASN A 219 -13.48 11.24 8.46
CA ASN A 219 -14.40 12.36 8.39
C ASN A 219 -13.65 13.70 8.56
N ILE A 220 -14.31 14.79 8.17
CA ILE A 220 -13.66 16.10 8.07
C ILE A 220 -14.18 17.02 9.14
N ARG A 221 -13.27 17.80 9.72
CA ARG A 221 -13.61 18.89 10.63
C ARG A 221 -13.28 20.22 10.00
N ILE A 222 -14.25 21.14 10.07
CA ILE A 222 -14.10 22.48 9.51
C ILE A 222 -13.91 23.44 10.67
N LEU A 223 -12.76 24.10 10.69
CA LEU A 223 -12.51 25.20 11.60
C LEU A 223 -12.72 26.51 10.86
N ASP A 224 -13.85 27.13 11.17
CA ASP A 224 -14.14 28.50 10.73
C ASP A 224 -13.38 29.48 11.63
N TRP A 225 -12.49 30.25 11.01
CA TRP A 225 -11.68 31.26 11.68
C TRP A 225 -12.52 32.32 12.41
N ARG A 226 -13.72 32.64 11.91
CA ARG A 226 -14.60 33.67 12.48
C ARG A 226 -15.26 33.20 13.77
N THR A 227 -15.80 31.98 13.76
CA THR A 227 -16.57 31.45 14.88
C THR A 227 -15.69 30.72 15.88
N ARG A 228 -14.53 30.21 15.46
CA ARG A 228 -13.66 29.30 16.24
C ARG A 228 -14.40 28.05 16.71
N VAL A 229 -15.54 27.73 16.07
CA VAL A 229 -16.37 26.57 16.37
C VAL A 229 -16.07 25.47 15.36
N ASP A 230 -16.02 24.23 15.85
CA ASP A 230 -15.95 23.03 15.03
C ASP A 230 -17.29 22.83 14.31
N LEU A 231 -17.27 22.93 12.98
CA LEU A 231 -18.43 22.63 12.15
C LEU A 231 -18.26 21.24 11.55
N HIS A 232 -19.31 20.43 11.70
CA HIS A 232 -19.39 19.12 11.06
C HIS A 232 -19.81 19.27 9.58
N ASP A 233 -19.04 18.63 8.71
CA ASP A 233 -19.36 18.18 7.36
C ASP A 233 -19.43 19.20 6.19
N ALA A 234 -18.88 18.74 5.05
CA ALA A 234 -19.14 19.13 3.66
C ALA A 234 -18.34 18.25 2.65
N GLY A 235 -17.78 17.10 3.06
CA GLY A 235 -16.88 16.30 2.21
C GLY A 235 -15.49 16.92 1.92
N PHE A 236 -14.52 16.07 1.57
CA PHE A 236 -13.13 16.45 1.28
C PHE A 236 -12.97 16.34 -0.22
N ILE A 237 -12.77 17.47 -0.89
CA ILE A 237 -12.45 17.47 -2.32
C ILE A 237 -10.92 17.63 -2.39
N PRO A 238 -10.15 16.57 -2.66
CA PRO A 238 -8.74 16.71 -2.98
C PRO A 238 -8.60 17.52 -4.28
N LEU A 239 -7.50 18.28 -4.37
CA LEU A 239 -7.17 19.10 -5.55
C LEU A 239 -6.95 18.25 -6.82
#